data_AF-A0A538AC19-F1
#
_entry.id   AF-A0A538AC19-F1
#
_cell.length_a   1.000
_cell.length_b   1.000
_cell.length_c   1.000
_cell.angle_alpha   90.00
_cell.angle_beta   90.00
_cell.angle_gamma   90.00
#
_symmetry.space_group_name_H-M   'P 1'
#
loop_
_entity.id
_entity.type
_entity.pdbx_description
1 polymer ?
#
loop_
_entity_poly.entity_id
_entity_poly.type
_entity_poly.pdbx_seq_one_letter_code
_entity_poly.pdbx_strand_id
1 'polypeptide(L)' 'MILATLLGSPLTPLEDVLRHVLEWLHGTAGLPWAWSIVALTVIVRLLMVPLAVKQIHSMQAMQAHMPEMKAIQ' A
#
# COMPACT_ATOMS: atom_id res chain seq x y z
N MET A 1 19.77 14.31 -13.99
CA MET A 1 19.37 13.87 -12.64
C MET A 1 18.34 12.74 -12.66
N ILE A 2 17.31 12.76 -13.51
CA ILE A 2 16.26 11.71 -13.57
C ILE A 2 16.78 10.36 -14.13
N LEU A 3 17.81 10.37 -15.00
CA LEU A 3 18.37 9.15 -15.58
C LEU A 3 19.23 8.31 -14.62
N ALA A 4 19.80 8.93 -13.58
CA ALA A 4 20.65 8.27 -12.59
C ALA A 4 19.83 7.54 -11.49
N THR A 5 18.65 8.04 -11.16
CA THR A 5 17.74 7.45 -10.17
C THR A 5 17.01 6.21 -10.70
N LEU A 6 16.75 6.13 -12.00
CA LEU A 6 16.09 4.98 -12.65
C LEU A 6 16.93 3.69 -12.63
N LEU A 7 18.26 3.79 -12.55
CA LEU A 7 19.17 2.63 -12.54
C LEU A 7 19.57 2.16 -11.13
N GLY A 8 19.24 2.92 -10.08
CA GLY A 8 19.81 2.70 -8.73
C GLY A 8 18.85 2.41 -7.59
N SER A 9 17.55 2.77 -7.68
CA SER A 9 16.62 2.54 -6.57
C SER A 9 15.21 2.21 -7.04
N PRO A 10 14.73 0.97 -6.82
CA PRO A 10 13.35 0.58 -7.16
C PRO A 10 12.28 1.31 -6.32
N LEU A 11 12.69 2.11 -5.33
CA LEU A 11 11.81 2.82 -4.39
C LEU A 11 11.43 4.23 -4.86
N THR A 12 12.07 4.75 -5.91
CA THR A 12 11.85 6.12 -6.39
C THR A 12 10.39 6.40 -6.80
N PRO A 13 9.66 5.50 -7.50
CA PRO A 13 8.26 5.77 -7.85
C PRO A 13 7.35 5.83 -6.61
N LEU A 14 7.66 5.03 -5.59
CA LEU A 14 6.90 5.03 -4.33
C LEU A 14 7.14 6.31 -3.55
N GLU A 15 8.40 6.76 -3.49
CA GLU A 15 8.78 8.01 -2.83
C GLU A 15 8.09 9.21 -3.48
N ASP A 16 8.11 9.32 -4.80
CA ASP A 16 7.49 10.42 -5.54
C ASP A 16 5.98 10.49 -5.28
N VAL A 17 5.30 9.34 -5.28
CA VAL A 17 3.85 9.26 -4.98
C VAL A 17 3.57 9.69 -3.54
N LEU A 18 4.32 9.19 -2.56
CA LEU A 18 4.11 9.53 -1.14
C LEU A 18 4.38 11.02 -0.87
N ARG A 19 5.44 11.57 -1.46
CA ARG A 19 5.76 13.01 -1.36
C ARG A 19 4.65 13.86 -1.96
N HIS A 20 4.17 13.53 -3.16
CA HIS A 20 3.09 14.25 -3.82
C HIS A 20 1.80 14.27 -2.99
N VAL A 21 1.41 13.13 -2.41
CA VAL A 21 0.21 13.05 -1.56
C VAL A 21 0.39 13.86 -0.27
N LEU A 22 1.57 13.82 0.34
CA LEU A 22 1.86 14.59 1.56
C LEU A 22 1.83 16.10 1.31
N GLU A 23 2.44 16.55 0.21
CA GLU A 23 2.42 17.95 -0.22
C GLU A 23 1.00 18.41 -0.57
N TRP A 24 0.21 17.56 -1.22
CA TRP A 24 -1.20 17.84 -1.48
C TRP A 24 -2.01 17.99 -0.19
N LEU A 25 -1.82 17.11 0.81
CA LEU A 25 -2.47 17.20 2.12
C LEU A 25 -2.06 18.46 2.89
N HIS A 26 -0.79 18.84 2.84
CA HIS A 26 -0.31 20.06 3.49
C HIS A 26 -0.84 21.31 2.78
N GLY A 27 -0.70 21.37 1.45
CA GLY A 27 -0.98 22.56 0.65
C GLY A 27 -2.46 22.83 0.41
N THR A 28 -3.27 21.78 0.16
CA THR A 28 -4.70 21.95 -0.17
C THR A 28 -5.61 21.85 1.04
N ALA A 29 -5.30 20.98 2.00
CA ALA A 29 -6.11 20.81 3.22
C ALA A 29 -5.65 21.73 4.37
N GLY A 30 -4.54 22.46 4.21
CA GLY A 30 -4.02 23.38 5.21
C GLY A 30 -3.54 22.71 6.50
N LEU A 31 -3.31 21.39 6.46
CA LEU A 31 -2.92 20.62 7.63
C LEU A 31 -1.46 20.90 8.00
N PRO A 32 -1.11 21.05 9.29
CA PRO A 32 0.28 21.03 9.73
C PRO A 32 0.96 19.72 9.30
N TRP A 33 2.28 19.76 9.05
CA TRP A 33 3.06 18.60 8.60
C TRP A 33 2.79 17.31 9.39
N ALA A 34 2.73 17.40 10.72
CA ALA A 34 2.43 16.26 11.59
C ALA A 34 1.04 15.65 11.31
N TRP A 35 0.01 16.49 11.12
CA TRP A 35 -1.34 16.05 10.81
C TRP A 35 -1.46 15.49 9.39
N SER A 36 -0.70 16.00 8.42
CA SER A 36 -0.63 15.42 7.08
C SER A 36 -0.09 13.99 7.09
N ILE A 37 0.92 13.71 7.91
CA ILE A 37 1.46 12.34 8.07
C ILE A 37 0.40 11.42 8.69
N VAL A 38 -0.27 11.85 9.77
CA VAL A 38 -1.33 11.06 10.41
C VAL A 38 -2.46 10.79 9.41
N ALA A 39 -2.92 11.81 8.68
CA ALA A 39 -3.95 11.66 7.66
C ALA A 39 -3.55 10.65 6.58
N LEU A 40 -2.31 10.73 6.08
CA LEU A 40 -1.78 9.78 5.11
C LEU A 40 -1.83 8.33 5.64
N THR A 41 -1.43 8.10 6.90
CA THR A 41 -1.49 6.74 7.50
C THR A 41 -2.90 6.20 7.61
N VAL A 42 -3.88 7.04 7.94
CA VAL A 42 -5.29 6.64 8.05
C VAL A 42 -5.85 6.32 6.66
N ILE A 43 -5.58 7.16 5.67
CA ILE A 43 -5.99 6.93 4.27
C ILE A 43 -5.45 5.60 3.76
N VAL A 44 -4.15 5.35 3.92
CA VAL A 44 -3.53 4.09 3.49
C VAL A 44 -4.18 2.90 4.20
N ARG A 45 -4.41 2.98 5.52
CA ARG A 45 -5.12 1.92 6.25
C ARG A 45 -6.51 1.65 5.68
N LEU A 46 -7.30 2.69 5.44
CA LEU A 46 -8.66 2.54 4.91
C LEU A 46 -8.67 1.93 3.50
N LEU A 47 -7.72 2.31 2.64
CA LEU A 47 -7.53 1.71 1.33
C LEU A 47 -7.11 0.23 1.41
N MET A 48 -6.33 -0.15 2.43
CA MET A 48 -5.91 -1.52 2.63
C MET A 48 -7.01 -2.44 3.20
N VAL A 49 -8.02 -1.92 3.92
CA VAL A 49 -9.11 -2.73 4.49
C VAL A 49 -9.81 -3.63 3.45
N PRO A 50 -10.34 -3.12 2.32
CA PRO A 50 -11.00 -3.99 1.34
C PRO A 50 -10.04 -5.00 0.72
N LEU A 51 -8.77 -4.61 0.52
CA LEU A 51 -7.74 -5.52 0.03
C LEU A 51 -7.48 -6.65 1.03
N ALA A 52 -7.36 -6.33 2.32
CA ALA A 52 -7.17 -7.30 3.39
C ALA A 52 -8.35 -8.27 3.49
N VAL A 53 -9.58 -7.79 3.33
CA VAL A 53 -10.77 -8.66 3.27
C VAL A 53 -10.67 -9.64 2.09
N LYS A 54 -10.31 -9.15 0.90
CA LYS A 54 -10.12 -10.02 -0.28
C LYS A 54 -8.97 -11.01 -0.10
N GLN A 55 -7.89 -10.60 0.57
CA GLN A 55 -6.78 -11.48 0.93
C GLN A 55 -7.26 -12.64 1.83
N ILE A 56 -8.06 -12.35 2.86
CA ILE A 56 -8.59 -13.40 3.78
C ILE A 56 -9.47 -14.41 3.04
N HIS A 57 -10.39 -13.94 2.18
CA HIS A 57 -11.25 -14.84 1.41
C HIS A 57 -10.45 -15.76 0.47
N SER A 58 -9.40 -15.23 -0.18
CA SER A 58 -8.48 -16.01 -1.01
C SER A 58 -7.77 -17.10 -0.20
N MET A 59 -7.31 -16.77 1.01
CA MET A 59 -6.66 -17.73 1.90
C MET A 59 -7.62 -18.84 2.38
N GLN A 60 -8.89 -18.52 2.62
CA GLN A 60 -9.91 -19.50 3.02
C GLN A 60 -10.23 -20.48 1.87
N ALA A 61 -10.35 -19.98 0.64
CA ALA A 61 -10.56 -20.83 -0.54
C ALA A 61 -9.39 -21.81 -0.73
N MET A 62 -8.15 -21.37 -0.53
CA MET A 62 -6.98 -22.23 -0.59
C MET A 62 -7.00 -23.34 0.49
N GLN A 63 -7.45 -23.03 1.70
CA GLN A 63 -7.58 -24.01 2.79
C GLN A 63 -8.61 -25.11 2.47
N ALA A 64 -9.69 -24.76 1.75
CA ALA A 64 -10.69 -25.74 1.32
C ALA A 64 -10.13 -26.78 0.34
N HIS A 65 -9.14 -26.40 -0.48
CA HIS A 65 -8.47 -27.30 -1.43
C HIS A 65 -7.24 -28.01 -0.85
N MET A 66 -6.71 -27.56 0.30
CA MET A 66 -5.61 -28.26 0.98
C MET A 66 -5.85 -29.75 1.30
N PRO A 67 -7.04 -30.22 1.72
CA PRO A 67 -7.26 -31.66 1.94
C PRO A 67 -7.12 -32.49 0.66
N GLU A 68 -7.53 -31.98 -0.50
CA GLU A 68 -7.41 -32.67 -1.79
C GLU A 68 -5.94 -32.75 -2.23
N MET A 69 -5.17 -31.67 -2.03
CA MET A 69 -3.72 -31.68 -2.29
C MET A 69 -2.98 -32.69 -1.40
N LYS A 70 -3.46 -32.90 -0.16
CA LYS A 70 -2.90 -33.90 0.77
C LYS A 70 -3.33 -35.34 0.45
N ALA A 71 -4.45 -35.54 -0.24
CA ALA A 71 -4.88 -36.87 -0.67
C ALA A 71 -4.12 -37.37 -1.91
N ILE A 72 -3.52 -36.43 -2.68
CA ILE A 72 -2.73 -36.71 -3.89
C ILE A 72 -1.22 -36.79 -3.59
N GLN A 73 -0.75 -36.11 -2.52
CA GLN A 73 0.59 -36.34 -1.96
C GLN A 73 0.69 -37.73 -1.32
#